data_AF-A0A9D9CZ36-F1
#
_entry.id   AF-A0A9D9CZ36-F1
#
_cell.length_a   1.000
_cell.length_b   1.000
_cell.length_c   1.000
_cell.angle_alpha   90.00
_cell.angle_beta   90.00
_cell.angle_gamma   90.00
#
_symmetry.space_group_name_H-M   'P 1'
#
loop_
_entity.id
_entity.type
_entity.pdbx_description
1 polymer ?
#
loop_
_entity_poly.entity_id
_entity_poly.type
_entity_poly.pdbx_seq_one_letter_code
_entity_poly.pdbx_strand_id
1 'polypeptide(L)'
;MQDTTFVFGQLAMPQAYVPAAAETWSDNLLNASLALVAVAAMAVSLRDLYRVTPALLRSLLGKKGCAEAEYNMQTSRTRTWLSTVFMLPLCLLADRYLADRSDILPVLAFWVGFLLLRLLLYGLVRYRIRGGEDFRYAYTCFFTYLILATAVSLLAAGILYLAGAAEETFRTTLFVILSVFYLLFIVRKWQFLRNSYGRFTTFLYLCALEFLPLGILAALWVR
;
A
#
# COMPACT_ATOMS: atom_id res chain seq x y z
N MET A 1 -13.60 24.98 -39.57
CA MET A 1 -13.11 25.00 -40.96
C MET A 1 -11.60 25.13 -40.89
N GLN A 2 -10.87 24.03 -41.12
CA GLN A 2 -9.40 24.05 -41.19
C GLN A 2 -9.04 24.08 -42.68
N ASP A 3 -8.37 25.16 -43.09
CA ASP A 3 -7.94 25.36 -44.47
C ASP A 3 -6.79 24.38 -44.79
N THR A 4 -7.09 23.38 -45.62
CA THR A 4 -6.07 22.54 -46.26
C THR A 4 -5.52 23.30 -47.47
N THR A 5 -4.33 23.88 -47.35
CA THR A 5 -3.66 24.54 -48.48
C THR A 5 -2.79 23.54 -49.24
N PHE A 6 -3.01 23.44 -50.55
CA PHE A 6 -2.13 22.69 -51.44
C PHE A 6 -0.96 23.57 -51.85
N VAL A 7 0.26 23.14 -51.53
CA VAL A 7 1.50 23.82 -51.94
C VAL A 7 2.30 22.83 -52.80
N PHE A 8 2.59 23.21 -54.05
CA PHE A 8 3.35 22.42 -55.04
C PHE A 8 2.84 20.99 -55.31
N GLY A 9 1.51 20.79 -55.40
CA GLY A 9 0.93 19.49 -55.79
C GLY A 9 1.05 18.40 -54.73
N GLN A 10 1.57 18.72 -53.54
CA GLN A 10 1.52 17.86 -52.37
C GLN A 10 0.42 18.36 -51.43
N LEU A 11 -0.41 17.42 -50.98
CA LEU A 11 -1.46 17.66 -50.02
C LEU A 11 -0.79 17.84 -48.65
N ALA A 12 -0.47 19.09 -48.29
CA ALA A 12 0.01 19.42 -46.97
C ALA A 12 -1.16 19.25 -46.00
N MET A 13 -1.31 18.04 -45.43
CA MET A 13 -2.18 17.89 -44.28
C MET A 13 -1.64 18.84 -43.20
N PRO A 14 -2.49 19.67 -42.55
CA PRO A 14 -2.07 20.32 -41.32
C PRO A 14 -1.52 19.19 -40.46
N GLN A 15 -0.27 19.31 -40.01
CA GLN A 15 0.29 18.34 -39.09
C GLN A 15 -0.63 18.36 -37.88
N ALA A 16 -1.59 17.44 -37.87
CA ALA A 16 -2.32 17.11 -36.68
C ALA A 16 -1.20 16.77 -35.71
N TYR A 17 -1.08 17.60 -34.67
CA TYR A 17 -0.22 17.31 -33.54
C TYR A 17 -0.62 15.91 -33.09
N VAL A 18 0.12 14.90 -33.57
CA VAL A 18 0.10 13.57 -32.99
C VAL A 18 0.83 13.84 -31.68
N PRO A 19 0.13 13.93 -30.54
CA PRO A 19 0.84 14.10 -29.28
C PRO A 19 1.88 13.00 -29.26
N ALA A 20 3.14 13.37 -29.00
CA ALA A 20 4.21 12.41 -28.78
C ALA A 20 3.63 11.33 -27.87
N ALA A 21 3.68 10.06 -28.31
CA ALA A 21 3.08 8.94 -27.60
C ALA A 21 3.41 9.11 -26.12
N ALA A 22 2.38 9.32 -25.29
CA ALA A 22 2.58 9.56 -23.88
C ALA A 22 3.45 8.43 -23.34
N GLU A 23 4.55 8.75 -22.65
CA GLU A 23 5.44 7.76 -22.07
C GLU A 23 4.59 6.75 -21.29
N THR A 24 4.62 5.49 -21.73
CA THR A 24 3.86 4.47 -21.03
C THR A 24 4.55 4.21 -19.69
N TRP A 25 3.80 3.82 -18.66
CA TRP A 25 4.36 3.53 -17.33
C TRP A 25 5.58 2.58 -17.38
N SER A 26 5.59 1.66 -18.36
CA SER A 26 6.70 0.74 -18.65
C SER A 26 7.94 1.36 -19.27
N ASP A 27 7.81 2.50 -19.96
CA ASP A 27 8.93 3.19 -20.60
C ASP A 27 9.79 3.94 -19.58
N ASN A 28 9.23 4.27 -18.41
CA ASN A 28 9.97 4.89 -17.33
C ASN A 28 10.99 3.91 -16.72
N LEU A 29 12.27 4.13 -17.02
CA LEU A 29 13.42 3.34 -16.54
C LEU A 29 13.44 3.17 -15.02
N LEU A 30 12.98 4.19 -14.29
CA LEU A 30 12.92 4.16 -12.83
C LEU A 30 11.88 3.13 -12.36
N ASN A 31 10.68 3.13 -12.94
CA ASN A 31 9.63 2.17 -12.61
C ASN A 31 10.05 0.73 -12.98
N ALA A 32 10.67 0.55 -14.14
CA ALA A 32 11.18 -0.75 -14.58
C ALA A 32 12.28 -1.30 -13.66
N SER A 33 13.26 -0.46 -13.29
CA SER A 33 14.35 -0.87 -12.39
C SER A 33 13.84 -1.18 -10.98
N LEU A 34 12.93 -0.37 -10.43
CA LEU A 34 12.31 -0.64 -9.14
C LEU A 34 11.43 -1.89 -9.15
N ALA A 35 10.73 -2.17 -10.26
CA ALA A 35 9.97 -3.40 -10.42
C ALA A 35 10.89 -4.63 -10.38
N LEU A 36 12.02 -4.58 -11.08
CA LEU A 36 13.01 -5.66 -11.05
C LEU A 36 13.58 -5.88 -9.65
N VAL A 37 13.93 -4.78 -8.95
CA VAL A 37 14.38 -4.84 -7.54
C VAL A 37 13.29 -5.42 -6.64
N ALA A 38 12.03 -5.02 -6.80
CA ALA A 38 10.92 -5.53 -6.02
C ALA A 38 10.73 -7.04 -6.21
N VAL A 39 10.79 -7.52 -7.46
CA VAL A 39 10.69 -8.94 -7.78
C VAL A 39 11.86 -9.73 -7.18
N ALA A 40 13.09 -9.24 -7.33
CA ALA A 40 14.27 -9.87 -6.75
C ALA A 40 14.20 -9.93 -5.22
N ALA A 41 13.82 -8.84 -4.56
CA ALA A 41 13.67 -8.77 -3.11
C ALA A 41 12.57 -9.72 -2.60
N MET A 42 11.43 -9.80 -3.30
CA MET A 42 10.37 -10.78 -2.99
C MET A 42 10.84 -12.22 -3.18
N ALA A 43 11.58 -12.51 -4.25
CA ALA A 43 12.11 -13.86 -4.52
C ALA A 43 13.07 -14.31 -3.41
N VAL A 44 14.00 -13.46 -2.98
CA VAL A 44 14.91 -13.73 -1.86
C VAL A 44 14.16 -13.92 -0.54
N SER A 45 13.09 -13.14 -0.33
CA SER A 45 12.31 -13.16 0.91
C SER A 45 11.22 -14.25 0.93
N LEU A 46 11.11 -15.06 -0.11
CA LEU A 46 10.03 -16.04 -0.26
C LEU A 46 10.04 -17.09 0.86
N ARG A 47 11.23 -17.58 1.23
CA ARG A 47 11.38 -18.55 2.34
C ARG A 47 10.87 -17.97 3.66
N ASP A 48 11.18 -16.71 3.91
CA ASP A 48 10.79 -16.01 5.14
C ASP A 48 9.29 -15.70 5.14
N LEU A 49 8.72 -15.37 3.99
CA LEU A 49 7.27 -15.25 3.83
C LEU A 49 6.59 -16.56 4.24
N TYR A 50 6.98 -17.70 3.65
CA TYR A 50 6.40 -19.01 3.97
C TYR A 50 6.46 -19.35 5.46
N ARG A 51 7.55 -19.00 6.15
CA ARG A 51 7.71 -19.20 7.59
C ARG A 51 6.74 -18.37 8.42
N VAL A 52 6.44 -17.14 7.99
CA VAL A 52 5.61 -16.19 8.74
C VAL A 52 4.12 -16.32 8.36
N THR A 53 3.79 -16.83 7.17
CA THR A 53 2.41 -17.05 6.68
C THR A 53 1.45 -17.69 7.70
N PRO A 54 1.77 -18.80 8.40
CA PRO A 54 0.82 -19.39 9.35
C PRO A 54 0.50 -18.47 10.53
N ALA A 55 1.43 -17.59 10.92
CA ALA A 55 1.19 -16.57 11.94
C ALA A 55 0.31 -15.43 11.38
N LEU A 56 0.55 -15.00 10.14
CA LEU A 56 -0.29 -13.97 9.47
C LEU A 56 -1.72 -14.46 9.26
N LEU A 57 -1.93 -15.71 8.84
CA LEU A 57 -3.26 -16.27 8.65
C LEU A 57 -4.01 -16.42 9.99
N ARG A 58 -3.33 -16.86 11.06
CA ARG A 58 -3.94 -16.88 12.40
C ARG A 58 -4.35 -15.49 12.88
N SER A 59 -3.61 -14.45 12.49
CA SER A 59 -3.94 -13.06 12.81
C SER A 59 -5.24 -12.57 12.16
N LEU A 60 -5.63 -13.16 11.02
CA LEU A 60 -6.92 -12.89 10.38
C LEU A 60 -8.09 -13.48 11.17
N LEU A 61 -7.87 -14.60 11.87
CA LEU A 61 -8.91 -15.30 12.62
C LEU A 61 -9.24 -14.60 13.95
N GLY A 62 -8.26 -14.00 14.63
CA GLY A 62 -8.52 -13.39 15.93
C GLY A 62 -7.37 -12.59 16.52
N LYS A 63 -7.68 -11.78 17.54
CA LYS A 63 -6.68 -11.00 18.30
C LYS A 63 -5.55 -11.84 18.88
N LYS A 64 -5.83 -13.08 19.27
CA LYS A 64 -4.83 -14.02 19.81
C LYS A 64 -3.72 -14.30 18.80
N GLY A 65 -4.07 -14.46 17.52
CA GLY A 65 -3.09 -14.70 16.46
C GLY A 65 -2.13 -13.53 16.24
N CYS A 66 -2.60 -12.28 16.34
CA CYS A 66 -1.71 -11.13 16.26
C CYS A 66 -0.77 -11.03 17.48
N ALA A 67 -1.25 -11.38 18.68
CA ALA A 67 -0.44 -11.36 19.91
C ALA A 67 0.63 -12.46 19.90
N GLU A 68 0.27 -13.68 19.48
CA GLU A 68 1.21 -14.80 19.32
C GLU A 68 2.34 -14.46 18.33
N ALA A 69 2.00 -13.79 17.22
CA ALA A 69 2.98 -13.37 16.22
C ALA A 69 3.99 -12.33 16.76
N GLU A 70 3.61 -11.55 17.77
CA GLU A 70 4.50 -10.57 18.42
C GLU A 70 5.35 -11.20 19.52
N TYR A 71 4.83 -12.21 20.24
CA TYR A 71 5.56 -12.84 21.33
C TYR A 71 6.82 -13.58 20.85
N ASN A 72 6.77 -14.17 19.65
CA ASN A 72 7.95 -14.75 19.02
C ASN A 72 8.81 -13.64 18.37
N MET A 73 9.94 -13.32 18.99
CA MET A 73 10.86 -12.28 18.53
C MET A 73 11.38 -12.53 17.10
N GLN A 74 11.61 -13.79 16.72
CA GLN A 74 12.05 -14.12 15.36
C GLN A 74 10.93 -13.82 14.36
N THR A 75 9.70 -14.25 14.64
CA THR A 75 8.53 -13.98 13.78
C THR A 75 8.25 -12.48 13.67
N SER A 76 8.32 -11.73 14.76
CA SER A 76 8.09 -10.27 14.74
C SER A 76 9.15 -9.53 13.91
N ARG A 77 10.44 -9.91 14.06
CA ARG A 77 11.54 -9.34 13.27
C ARG A 77 11.40 -9.65 11.79
N THR A 78 11.19 -10.93 11.44
CA THR A 78 11.04 -11.36 10.05
C THR A 78 9.82 -10.72 9.40
N ARG A 79 8.69 -10.60 10.12
CA ARG A 79 7.52 -9.86 9.64
C ARG A 79 7.84 -8.39 9.36
N THR A 80 8.54 -7.72 10.26
CA THR A 80 8.86 -6.29 10.08
C THR A 80 9.74 -6.10 8.85
N TRP A 81 10.77 -6.94 8.69
CA TRP A 81 11.59 -6.98 7.47
C TRP A 81 10.74 -7.22 6.21
N LEU A 82 9.89 -8.24 6.23
CA LEU A 82 8.98 -8.55 5.11
C LEU A 82 8.05 -7.38 4.79
N SER A 83 7.53 -6.67 5.79
CA SER A 83 6.65 -5.53 5.53
C SER A 83 7.35 -4.41 4.78
N THR A 84 8.64 -4.18 5.03
CA THR A 84 9.46 -3.23 4.27
C THR A 84 9.66 -3.71 2.83
N VAL A 85 9.96 -4.99 2.64
CA VAL A 85 10.13 -5.59 1.30
C VAL A 85 8.83 -5.54 0.49
N PHE A 86 7.70 -5.84 1.12
CA PHE A 86 6.36 -5.86 0.50
C PHE A 86 5.74 -4.46 0.34
N MET A 87 6.37 -3.43 0.91
CA MET A 87 5.94 -2.05 0.71
C MET A 87 6.23 -1.59 -0.72
N LEU A 88 7.41 -1.90 -1.25
CA LEU A 88 7.82 -1.50 -2.60
C LEU A 88 6.88 -2.01 -3.71
N PRO A 89 6.54 -3.32 -3.80
CA PRO A 89 5.59 -3.81 -4.81
C PRO A 89 4.18 -3.24 -4.61
N LEU A 90 3.77 -2.91 -3.38
CA LEU A 90 2.51 -2.22 -3.13
C LEU A 90 2.52 -0.81 -3.73
N CYS A 91 3.61 -0.06 -3.55
CA CYS A 91 3.78 1.26 -4.16
C CYS A 91 3.76 1.17 -5.70
N LEU A 92 4.44 0.19 -6.29
CA LEU A 92 4.43 -0.02 -7.75
C LEU A 92 3.03 -0.37 -8.29
N LEU A 93 2.27 -1.20 -7.58
CA LEU A 93 0.88 -1.49 -7.94
C LEU A 93 -0.02 -0.25 -7.83
N ALA A 94 0.17 0.54 -6.77
CA ALA A 94 -0.58 1.77 -6.58
C ALA A 94 -0.24 2.81 -7.66
N ASP A 95 1.04 2.96 -7.99
CA ASP A 95 1.49 3.86 -9.06
C ASP A 95 0.92 3.46 -10.42
N ARG A 96 0.94 2.17 -10.75
CA ARG A 96 0.45 1.68 -12.04
C ARG A 96 -1.06 1.78 -12.22
N TYR A 97 -1.85 1.48 -11.18
CA TYR A 97 -3.30 1.26 -11.33
C TYR A 97 -4.17 2.22 -10.53
N LEU A 98 -3.61 2.95 -9.54
CA LEU A 98 -4.37 3.84 -8.66
C LEU A 98 -3.95 5.31 -8.82
N ALA A 99 -2.74 5.60 -9.30
CA ALA A 99 -2.28 6.94 -9.60
C ALA A 99 -2.54 7.27 -11.09
N ASP A 100 -3.10 8.45 -11.35
CA ASP A 100 -3.25 8.98 -12.71
C ASP A 100 -1.93 9.54 -13.27
N ARG A 101 -0.86 9.60 -12.46
CA ARG A 101 0.47 10.07 -12.83
C ARG A 101 1.43 8.89 -12.91
N SER A 102 2.21 8.79 -13.99
CA SER A 102 3.21 7.74 -14.24
C SER A 102 4.54 7.96 -13.50
N ASP A 103 4.47 8.50 -12.27
CA ASP A 103 5.63 8.86 -11.45
C ASP A 103 5.53 8.20 -10.07
N ILE A 104 6.41 7.25 -9.78
CA ILE A 104 6.40 6.52 -8.51
C ILE A 104 6.87 7.37 -7.30
N LEU A 105 7.63 8.43 -7.53
CA LEU A 105 8.18 9.29 -6.48
C LEU A 105 7.11 9.87 -5.53
N PRO A 106 6.01 10.49 -6.01
CA PRO A 106 4.92 10.94 -5.14
C PRO A 106 4.26 9.79 -4.37
N VAL A 107 4.11 8.60 -4.97
CA VAL A 107 3.54 7.43 -4.28
C VAL A 107 4.45 6.95 -3.15
N LEU A 108 5.75 6.86 -3.40
CA LEU A 108 6.74 6.55 -2.37
C LEU A 108 6.77 7.61 -1.27
N ALA A 109 6.76 8.89 -1.64
CA ALA A 109 6.75 10.00 -0.68
C ALA A 109 5.50 9.97 0.21
N PHE A 110 4.32 9.69 -0.36
CA PHE A 110 3.08 9.52 0.39
C PHE A 110 3.21 8.42 1.44
N TRP A 111 3.70 7.25 1.03
CA TRP A 111 3.86 6.09 1.91
C TRP A 111 4.91 6.29 3.00
N VAL A 112 6.05 6.88 2.66
CA VAL A 112 7.10 7.24 3.64
C VAL A 112 6.58 8.29 4.62
N GLY A 113 5.91 9.33 4.12
CA GLY A 113 5.27 10.36 4.94
C GLY A 113 4.22 9.76 5.90
N PHE A 114 3.42 8.81 5.43
CA PHE A 114 2.44 8.09 6.24
C PHE A 114 3.11 7.33 7.39
N LEU A 115 4.15 6.55 7.09
CA LEU A 115 4.88 5.80 8.11
C LEU A 115 5.57 6.71 9.13
N LEU A 116 6.20 7.81 8.68
CA LEU A 116 6.87 8.76 9.56
C LEU A 116 5.87 9.47 10.48
N LEU A 117 4.76 9.95 9.93
CA LEU A 117 3.73 10.62 10.71
C LEU A 117 3.09 9.66 11.72
N ARG A 118 2.83 8.42 11.30
CA ARG A 118 2.33 7.36 12.17
C ARG A 118 3.32 7.02 13.28
N LEU A 119 4.62 6.95 13.00
CA LEU A 119 5.66 6.71 13.99
C LEU A 119 5.76 7.84 15.01
N LEU A 120 5.70 9.09 14.53
CA LEU A 120 5.73 10.29 15.38
C LEU A 120 4.50 10.33 16.32
N LEU A 121 3.31 10.12 15.76
CA LEU A 121 2.06 10.09 16.53
C LEU A 121 2.05 8.92 17.52
N TYR A 122 2.56 7.75 17.13
CA TYR A 122 2.74 6.62 18.05
C TYR A 122 3.67 6.99 19.21
N GLY A 123 4.80 7.65 18.95
CA GLY A 123 5.73 8.12 20.00
C GLY A 123 5.07 9.09 20.98
N LEU A 124 4.36 10.10 20.47
CA LEU A 124 3.64 11.09 21.29
C LEU A 124 2.55 10.45 22.15
N VAL A 125 1.76 9.57 21.56
CA VAL A 125 0.65 8.88 22.26
C VAL A 125 1.21 7.88 23.27
N ARG A 126 2.27 7.14 22.93
CA ARG A 126 2.93 6.19 23.83
C ARG A 126 3.55 6.87 25.05
N TYR A 127 4.07 8.09 24.92
CA TYR A 127 4.63 8.81 26.07
C TYR A 127 3.54 9.14 27.10
N ARG A 128 2.34 9.51 26.63
CA ARG A 128 1.22 9.91 27.49
C ARG A 128 0.51 8.75 28.18
N ILE A 129 0.60 7.55 27.62
CA ILE A 129 -0.04 6.36 28.13
C ILE A 129 1.04 5.44 28.67
N ARG A 130 0.91 4.93 29.90
CA ARG A 130 1.72 3.77 30.33
C ARG A 130 1.36 2.58 29.43
N GLY A 131 2.02 2.48 28.28
CA GLY A 131 1.65 1.61 27.18
C GLY A 131 1.83 0.15 27.56
N GLY A 132 0.71 -0.58 27.68
CA GLY A 132 0.72 -2.03 27.81
C GLY A 132 1.01 -2.73 26.49
N GLU A 133 1.19 -4.05 26.54
CA GLU A 133 1.48 -4.87 25.36
C GLU A 133 0.42 -4.75 24.26
N ASP A 134 -0.84 -4.56 24.63
CA ASP A 134 -1.97 -4.32 23.72
C ASP A 134 -1.78 -3.09 22.82
N PHE A 135 -1.16 -2.01 23.33
CA PHE A 135 -0.88 -0.82 22.52
C PHE A 135 0.21 -1.09 21.48
N ARG A 136 1.22 -1.89 21.84
CA ARG A 136 2.25 -2.36 20.90
C ARG A 136 1.63 -3.25 19.83
N TYR A 137 0.77 -4.21 20.21
CA TYR A 137 0.08 -5.09 19.27
C TYR A 137 -0.81 -4.30 18.30
N ALA A 138 -1.54 -3.31 18.81
CA ALA A 138 -2.36 -2.41 17.99
C ALA A 138 -1.53 -1.65 16.94
N TYR A 139 -0.30 -1.26 17.27
CA TYR A 139 0.60 -0.60 16.34
C TYR A 139 1.20 -1.56 15.30
N THR A 140 1.72 -2.71 15.74
CA THR A 140 2.43 -3.66 14.86
C THR A 140 1.51 -4.47 13.96
N CYS A 141 0.22 -4.59 14.32
CA CYS A 141 -0.80 -5.27 13.52
C CYS A 141 -0.86 -4.76 12.06
N PHE A 142 -0.59 -3.46 11.84
CA PHE A 142 -0.56 -2.88 10.49
C PHE A 142 0.39 -3.60 9.53
N PHE A 143 1.59 -3.96 9.98
CA PHE A 143 2.57 -4.64 9.13
C PHE A 143 2.07 -6.01 8.67
N THR A 144 1.32 -6.71 9.52
CA THR A 144 0.71 -7.98 9.15
C THR A 144 -0.33 -7.80 8.04
N TYR A 145 -1.23 -6.83 8.19
CA TYR A 145 -2.27 -6.57 7.20
C TYR A 145 -1.71 -6.00 5.90
N LEU A 146 -0.61 -5.24 5.97
CA LEU A 146 0.11 -4.76 4.79
C LEU A 146 0.67 -5.93 3.97
N ILE A 147 1.39 -6.87 4.59
CA ILE A 147 1.94 -8.04 3.88
C ILE A 147 0.83 -8.85 3.22
N LEU A 148 -0.27 -9.11 3.95
CA LEU A 148 -1.39 -9.86 3.42
C LEU A 148 -2.08 -9.13 2.26
N ALA A 149 -2.32 -7.82 2.41
CA ALA A 149 -2.92 -7.00 1.36
C ALA A 149 -2.06 -7.00 0.09
N THR A 150 -0.74 -6.80 0.21
CA THR A 150 0.19 -6.84 -0.92
C THR A 150 0.21 -8.22 -1.57
N ALA A 151 0.31 -9.30 -0.79
CA ALA A 151 0.35 -10.66 -1.33
C ALA A 151 -0.92 -11.00 -2.10
N VAL A 152 -2.10 -10.68 -1.56
CA VAL A 152 -3.38 -10.90 -2.24
C VAL A 152 -3.52 -10.00 -3.47
N SER A 153 -3.05 -8.76 -3.40
CA SER A 153 -3.06 -7.83 -4.54
C SER A 153 -2.20 -8.32 -5.70
N LEU A 154 -1.00 -8.84 -5.41
CA LEU A 154 -0.11 -9.42 -6.43
C LEU A 154 -0.71 -10.68 -7.06
N LEU A 155 -1.32 -11.56 -6.26
CA LEU A 155 -2.02 -12.73 -6.76
C LEU A 155 -3.20 -12.34 -7.66
N ALA A 156 -4.02 -11.39 -7.22
CA ALA A 156 -5.14 -10.89 -8.00
C ALA A 156 -4.68 -10.25 -9.31
N ALA A 157 -3.65 -9.40 -9.27
CA ALA A 157 -3.06 -8.80 -10.46
C ALA A 157 -2.53 -9.85 -11.44
N GLY A 158 -1.85 -10.90 -10.94
CA GLY A 158 -1.40 -12.02 -11.77
C GLY A 158 -2.54 -12.77 -12.45
N ILE A 159 -3.61 -13.07 -11.71
CA ILE A 159 -4.80 -13.76 -12.25
C ILE A 159 -5.49 -12.90 -13.30
N LEU A 160 -5.70 -11.61 -13.03
CA LEU A 160 -6.33 -10.67 -13.97
C LEU A 160 -5.50 -10.49 -15.24
N TYR A 161 -4.17 -10.48 -15.11
CA TYR A 161 -3.25 -10.41 -16.25
C TYR A 161 -3.40 -11.65 -17.15
N LEU A 162 -3.41 -12.85 -16.56
CA LEU A 162 -3.61 -14.09 -17.30
C LEU A 162 -5.00 -14.19 -17.94
N ALA A 163 -6.01 -13.57 -17.33
CA ALA A 163 -7.37 -13.51 -17.85
C ALA A 163 -7.56 -12.46 -18.95
N GLY A 164 -6.56 -11.61 -19.24
CA GLY A 164 -6.68 -10.52 -20.21
C GLY A 164 -7.71 -9.46 -19.81
N ALA A 165 -7.89 -9.23 -18.51
CA ALA A 165 -8.88 -8.28 -18.01
C ALA A 165 -8.56 -6.83 -18.41
N ALA A 166 -9.61 -6.00 -18.53
CA ALA A 166 -9.46 -4.57 -18.77
C ALA A 166 -8.83 -3.86 -17.56
N GLU A 167 -8.14 -2.74 -17.80
CA GLU A 167 -7.45 -1.95 -16.76
C GLU A 167 -8.38 -1.44 -15.65
N GLU A 168 -9.62 -1.09 -15.99
CA GLU A 168 -10.63 -0.71 -14.99
C GLU A 168 -10.91 -1.83 -13.98
N THR A 169 -10.86 -3.09 -14.43
CA THR A 169 -11.03 -4.26 -13.56
C THR A 169 -9.84 -4.41 -12.61
N PHE A 170 -8.62 -4.08 -13.03
CA PHE A 170 -7.45 -4.05 -12.15
C PHE A 170 -7.61 -2.99 -11.06
N ARG A 171 -7.94 -1.76 -11.45
CA ARG A 171 -8.12 -0.64 -10.52
C ARG A 171 -9.17 -0.93 -9.46
N THR A 172 -10.34 -1.39 -9.89
CA THR A 172 -11.46 -1.71 -8.98
C THR A 172 -11.12 -2.88 -8.06
N THR A 173 -10.51 -3.94 -8.58
CA THR A 173 -10.12 -5.12 -7.77
C THR A 173 -9.08 -4.74 -6.71
N LEU A 174 -8.04 -4.00 -7.09
CA LEU A 174 -7.01 -3.54 -6.14
C LEU A 174 -7.61 -2.63 -5.08
N PHE A 175 -8.47 -1.69 -5.46
CA PHE A 175 -9.14 -0.80 -4.50
C PHE A 175 -9.99 -1.58 -3.49
N VAL A 176 -10.75 -2.57 -3.94
CA VAL A 176 -11.56 -3.44 -3.08
C VAL A 176 -10.69 -4.24 -2.12
N ILE A 177 -9.61 -4.87 -2.61
CA ILE A 177 -8.68 -5.65 -1.78
C ILE A 177 -8.08 -4.76 -0.68
N LEU A 178 -7.52 -3.61 -1.06
CA LEU A 178 -6.91 -2.68 -0.10
C LEU A 178 -7.93 -2.17 0.92
N SER A 179 -9.15 -1.85 0.48
CA SER A 179 -10.23 -1.40 1.36
C SER A 179 -10.63 -2.47 2.38
N VAL A 180 -10.79 -3.72 1.95
CA VAL A 180 -11.15 -4.85 2.83
C VAL A 180 -10.05 -5.09 3.86
N PHE A 181 -8.79 -5.16 3.45
CA PHE A 181 -7.68 -5.37 4.38
C PHE A 181 -7.50 -4.19 5.34
N TYR A 182 -7.71 -2.95 4.87
CA TYR A 182 -7.69 -1.77 5.72
C TYR A 182 -8.80 -1.79 6.76
N LEU A 183 -10.03 -2.16 6.40
CA LEU A 183 -11.14 -2.31 7.34
C LEU A 183 -10.87 -3.40 8.38
N LEU A 184 -10.37 -4.57 7.96
CA LEU A 184 -9.99 -5.63 8.89
C LEU A 184 -8.91 -5.16 9.86
N PHE A 185 -7.90 -4.46 9.37
CA PHE A 185 -6.86 -3.84 10.19
C PHE A 185 -7.45 -2.89 11.24
N ILE A 186 -8.35 -1.98 10.84
CA ILE A 186 -9.02 -1.02 11.73
C ILE A 186 -9.84 -1.74 12.80
N VAL A 187 -10.63 -2.75 12.42
CA VAL A 187 -11.44 -3.55 13.35
C VAL A 187 -10.54 -4.26 14.37
N ARG A 188 -9.40 -4.82 13.93
CA ARG A 188 -8.47 -5.50 14.84
C ARG A 188 -7.78 -4.53 15.77
N LYS A 189 -7.35 -3.37 15.27
CA LYS A 189 -6.78 -2.30 16.09
C LYS A 189 -7.78 -1.82 17.15
N TRP A 190 -9.04 -1.66 16.77
CA TRP A 190 -10.14 -1.35 17.69
C TRP A 190 -10.29 -2.41 18.78
N GLN A 191 -10.28 -3.71 18.42
CA GLN A 191 -10.40 -4.80 19.39
C GLN A 191 -9.27 -4.80 20.43
N PHE A 192 -8.03 -4.50 20.02
CA PHE A 192 -6.90 -4.37 20.94
C PHE A 192 -7.06 -3.18 21.88
N LEU A 193 -7.31 -1.99 21.30
CA LEU A 193 -7.41 -0.77 22.09
C LEU A 193 -8.63 -0.76 23.02
N ARG A 194 -9.75 -1.36 22.63
CA ARG A 194 -10.94 -1.47 23.48
C ARG A 194 -10.74 -2.42 24.66
N ASN A 195 -9.81 -3.37 24.55
CA ASN A 195 -9.52 -4.32 25.62
C ASN A 195 -8.83 -3.64 26.81
N SER A 196 -7.96 -2.68 26.54
CA SER A 196 -7.17 -1.98 27.57
C SER A 196 -7.69 -0.58 27.90
N TYR A 197 -8.46 0.05 27.00
CA TYR A 197 -8.96 1.41 27.15
C TYR A 197 -10.48 1.51 26.96
N GLY A 198 -11.09 2.56 27.52
CA GLY A 198 -12.52 2.84 27.34
C GLY A 198 -12.87 3.16 25.87
N ARG A 199 -14.13 2.94 25.50
CA ARG A 199 -14.63 3.07 24.10
C ARG A 199 -14.32 4.44 23.49
N PHE A 200 -14.50 5.52 24.26
CA PHE A 200 -14.24 6.88 23.81
C PHE A 200 -12.74 7.11 23.52
N THR A 201 -11.87 6.67 24.42
CA THR A 201 -10.42 6.79 24.25
C THR A 201 -9.93 5.97 23.07
N THR A 202 -10.47 4.77 22.88
CA THR A 202 -10.19 3.94 21.70
C THR A 202 -10.53 4.69 20.40
N PHE A 203 -11.71 5.29 20.32
CA PHE A 203 -12.12 6.08 19.16
C PHE A 203 -11.15 7.24 18.88
N LEU A 204 -10.80 8.01 19.91
CA LEU A 204 -9.87 9.12 19.77
C LEU A 204 -8.48 8.65 19.29
N TYR A 205 -8.02 7.47 19.73
CA TYR A 205 -6.75 6.90 19.26
C TYR A 205 -6.79 6.42 17.82
N LEU A 206 -7.90 5.83 17.37
CA LEU A 206 -8.03 5.50 15.95
C LEU A 206 -8.02 6.76 15.08
N CYS A 207 -8.74 7.79 15.52
CA CYS A 207 -8.73 9.09 14.84
C CYS A 207 -7.31 9.67 14.76
N ALA A 208 -6.60 9.72 15.88
CA ALA A 208 -5.25 10.28 15.91
C ALA A 208 -4.24 9.43 15.12
N LEU A 209 -4.23 8.11 15.28
CA LEU A 209 -3.16 7.26 14.74
C LEU A 209 -3.39 6.78 13.31
N GLU A 210 -4.62 6.75 12.81
CA GLU A 210 -4.94 6.20 11.49
C GLU A 210 -5.64 7.21 10.59
N PHE A 211 -6.76 7.80 11.04
CA PHE A 211 -7.55 8.69 10.19
C PHE A 211 -6.89 10.05 9.97
N LEU A 212 -6.25 10.63 10.98
CA LEU A 212 -5.55 11.90 10.87
C LEU A 212 -4.35 11.83 9.90
N PRO A 213 -3.40 10.87 10.02
CA PRO A 213 -2.30 10.80 9.07
C PRO A 213 -2.77 10.50 7.64
N LEU A 214 -3.79 9.64 7.49
CA LEU A 214 -4.34 9.33 6.18
C LEU A 214 -5.07 10.53 5.56
N GLY A 215 -5.82 11.29 6.36
CA GLY A 215 -6.54 12.49 5.92
C GLY A 215 -5.60 13.63 5.54
N ILE A 216 -4.55 13.89 6.33
CA ILE A 216 -3.53 14.92 6.01
C ILE A 216 -2.85 14.59 4.68
N LEU A 217 -2.43 13.34 4.48
CA LEU A 217 -1.73 12.95 3.27
C LEU A 217 -2.66 12.88 2.06
N ALA A 218 -3.91 12.43 2.23
CA ALA A 218 -4.91 12.47 1.15
C ALA A 218 -5.19 13.91 0.70
N ALA A 219 -5.30 14.85 1.65
CA ALA A 219 -5.49 16.26 1.32
C ALA A 219 -4.28 16.88 0.59
N LEU A 220 -3.07 16.41 0.88
CA LEU A 220 -1.85 16.83 0.18
C LEU A 220 -1.71 16.20 -1.20
N TRP A 221 -2.23 14.99 -1.39
CA TRP A 221 -2.13 14.23 -2.65
C TRP A 221 -3.14 14.67 -3.72
N VAL A 222 -4.30 15.20 -3.30
CA VAL A 222 -5.36 15.71 -4.20
C VAL A 222 -5.04 17.11 -4.75
N ARG A 223 -3.98 17.77 -4.28
CA ARG A 223 -3.51 19.08 -4.78
C ARG A 223 -2.43 18.93 -5.85
#